data_AF-A0A2V9UXL6-F1
#
_entry.id   AF-A0A2V9UXL6-F1
#
_cell.length_a   1.000
_cell.length_b   1.000
_cell.length_c   1.000
_cell.angle_alpha   90.00
_cell.angle_beta   90.00
_cell.angle_gamma   90.00
#
_symmetry.space_group_name_H-M   'P 1'
#
loop_
_entity.id
_entity.type
_entity.pdbx_description
1 polymer ?
#
loop_
_entity_poly.entity_id
_entity_poly.type
_entity_poly.pdbx_seq_one_letter_code
_entity_poly.pdbx_strand_id
1 'polypeptide(L)'
;MPKVSNNRAAKFLHLADVLSPQVVLLSAMSLAAETETLLDIVRQGRTTPAFAQGHLQYLAAEAKRSLKDFHESLPDSDIEAKFPDAHTLVHSLALQLTATRTALNDREALNSAQQHIAKIRQALEEIQSSL
;
A
#
# COMPACT_ATOMS: atom_id res chain seq x y z
N MET A 1 -22.08 -43.19 -8.72
CA MET A 1 -20.67 -42.74 -8.64
C MET A 1 -20.64 -41.26 -8.30
N PRO A 2 -20.14 -40.82 -7.15
CA PRO A 2 -19.99 -39.39 -6.88
C PRO A 2 -18.66 -38.90 -7.47
N LYS A 3 -18.72 -37.87 -8.32
CA LYS A 3 -17.54 -37.09 -8.72
C LYS A 3 -17.09 -36.28 -7.51
N VAL A 4 -16.00 -36.69 -6.89
CA VAL A 4 -15.28 -35.87 -5.91
C VAL A 4 -14.74 -34.66 -6.66
N SER A 5 -15.43 -33.52 -6.53
CA SER A 5 -14.95 -32.25 -7.05
C SER A 5 -13.66 -31.88 -6.34
N ASN A 6 -12.58 -31.85 -7.10
CA ASN A 6 -11.21 -31.72 -6.64
C ASN A 6 -10.92 -30.26 -6.27
N ASN A 7 -11.55 -29.77 -5.20
CA ASN A 7 -11.48 -28.37 -4.77
C ASN A 7 -10.16 -28.02 -4.05
N ARG A 8 -9.27 -29.01 -3.85
CA ARG A 8 -7.94 -28.79 -3.26
C ARG A 8 -6.93 -28.28 -4.28
N ALA A 9 -6.94 -28.79 -5.51
CA ALA A 9 -5.98 -28.40 -6.54
C ALA A 9 -6.12 -26.93 -6.99
N ALA A 10 -7.35 -26.41 -7.04
CA ALA A 10 -7.60 -24.99 -7.35
C ALA A 10 -7.08 -24.04 -6.25
N LYS A 11 -7.09 -24.49 -4.98
CA LYS A 11 -6.53 -23.71 -3.86
C LYS A 11 -5.00 -23.65 -3.91
N PHE A 12 -4.33 -24.74 -4.27
CA PHE A 12 -2.87 -24.80 -4.33
C PHE A 12 -2.27 -23.98 -5.49
N LEU A 13 -2.97 -23.84 -6.61
CA LEU A 13 -2.55 -22.98 -7.72
C LEU A 13 -2.68 -21.48 -7.42
N HIS A 14 -3.57 -21.09 -6.50
CA HIS A 14 -3.73 -19.69 -6.10
C HIS A 14 -2.69 -19.22 -5.08
N LEU A 15 -2.10 -20.16 -4.31
CA LEU A 15 -1.13 -19.87 -3.24
C LEU A 15 0.28 -19.49 -3.74
N ALA A 16 0.63 -19.79 -4.99
CA ALA A 16 1.98 -19.59 -5.50
C ALA A 16 2.31 -18.11 -5.84
N ASP A 17 1.30 -17.25 -6.00
CA ASP A 17 1.44 -15.83 -6.36
C ASP A 17 0.99 -14.87 -5.25
N VAL A 18 0.51 -15.39 -4.11
CA VAL A 18 0.06 -14.55 -2.98
C VAL A 18 1.28 -14.17 -2.14
N LEU A 19 1.61 -12.88 -2.15
CA LEU A 19 2.67 -12.32 -1.32
C LEU A 19 2.37 -12.57 0.16
N SER A 20 3.40 -12.88 0.96
CA SER A 20 3.21 -12.98 2.41
C SER A 20 2.80 -11.61 2.97
N PRO A 21 2.01 -11.58 4.06
CA PRO A 21 1.61 -10.33 4.70
C PRO A 21 2.78 -9.38 5.02
N GLN A 22 3.94 -9.92 5.39
CA GLN A 22 5.15 -9.13 5.67
C GLN A 22 5.69 -8.46 4.41
N VAL A 23 5.68 -9.16 3.26
CA VAL A 23 6.12 -8.58 1.99
C VAL A 23 5.19 -7.43 1.58
N VAL A 24 3.89 -7.59 1.80
CA VAL A 24 2.93 -6.52 1.50
C VAL A 24 3.09 -5.35 2.47
N LEU A 25 3.34 -5.61 3.76
CA LEU A 25 3.60 -4.59 4.77
C LEU A 25 4.85 -3.75 4.43
N LEU A 26 5.96 -4.42 4.08
CA LEU A 26 7.19 -3.77 3.64
C LEU A 26 6.99 -2.95 2.35
N SER A 27 6.20 -3.48 1.41
CA SER A 27 5.86 -2.79 0.17
C SER A 27 5.07 -1.51 0.44
N ALA A 28 4.09 -1.56 1.36
CA ALA A 28 3.31 -0.40 1.74
C ALA A 28 4.16 0.67 2.45
N MET A 29 5.07 0.27 3.33
CA MET A 29 6.05 1.18 3.96
C MET A 29 6.93 1.88 2.92
N SER A 30 7.46 1.10 1.97
CA SER A 30 8.31 1.62 0.89
C SER A 30 7.54 2.59 0.00
N LEU A 31 6.29 2.26 -0.34
CA LEU A 31 5.43 3.10 -1.15
C LEU A 31 5.10 4.44 -0.45
N ALA A 32 4.86 4.40 0.86
CA ALA A 32 4.65 5.60 1.65
C ALA A 32 5.90 6.50 1.66
N ALA A 33 7.09 5.92 1.90
CA ALA A 33 8.35 6.66 1.89
C ALA A 33 8.69 7.26 0.50
N GLU A 34 8.44 6.53 -0.56
CA GLU A 34 8.61 7.03 -1.93
C GLU A 34 7.64 8.17 -2.22
N THR A 35 6.39 8.05 -1.78
CA THR A 35 5.40 9.12 -1.93
C THR A 35 5.79 10.37 -1.15
N GLU A 36 6.27 10.24 0.10
CA GLU A 36 6.81 11.36 0.89
C GLU A 36 7.93 12.09 0.14
N THR A 37 8.86 11.32 -0.45
CA THR A 37 9.98 11.86 -1.24
C THR A 37 9.47 12.59 -2.49
N LEU A 38 8.52 12.00 -3.21
CA LEU A 38 7.90 12.64 -4.38
C LEU A 38 7.23 13.96 -4.01
N LEU A 39 6.47 13.99 -2.91
CA LEU A 39 5.78 15.20 -2.48
C LEU A 39 6.75 16.31 -2.08
N ASP A 40 7.87 15.97 -1.46
CA ASP A 40 8.92 16.92 -1.15
C ASP A 40 9.54 17.55 -2.43
N ILE A 41 9.89 16.73 -3.43
CA ILE A 41 10.43 17.27 -4.70
C ILE A 41 9.41 18.09 -5.50
N VAL A 42 8.13 17.72 -5.45
CA VAL A 42 7.04 18.50 -6.05
C VAL A 42 6.92 19.86 -5.37
N ARG A 43 6.89 19.89 -4.03
CA ARG A 43 6.79 21.13 -3.25
C ARG A 43 7.98 22.07 -3.43
N GLN A 44 9.17 21.51 -3.64
CA GLN A 44 10.39 22.27 -3.94
C GLN A 44 10.46 22.76 -5.39
N GLY A 45 9.51 22.39 -6.25
CA GLY A 45 9.53 22.75 -7.67
C GLY A 45 10.68 22.09 -8.44
N ARG A 46 11.18 20.95 -7.97
CA ARG A 46 12.35 20.23 -8.53
C ARG A 46 11.95 19.14 -9.52
N THR A 47 10.74 19.21 -10.04
CA THR A 47 10.18 18.26 -11.01
C THR A 47 9.26 18.97 -11.98
N THR A 48 9.02 18.34 -13.15
CA THR A 48 8.00 18.81 -14.08
C THR A 48 6.59 18.36 -13.64
N PRO A 49 5.53 19.10 -14.00
CA PRO A 49 4.15 18.68 -13.72
C PRO A 49 3.80 17.31 -14.31
N ALA A 50 4.26 17.04 -15.53
CA ALA A 50 4.00 15.77 -16.22
C ALA A 50 4.64 14.57 -15.47
N PHE A 51 5.87 14.72 -14.99
CA PHE A 51 6.52 13.71 -14.16
C PHE A 51 5.76 13.51 -12.85
N ALA A 52 5.44 14.59 -12.14
CA ALA A 52 4.74 14.52 -10.86
C ALA A 52 3.38 13.81 -10.97
N GLN A 53 2.62 14.14 -12.02
CA GLN A 53 1.33 13.52 -12.31
C GLN A 53 1.46 12.04 -12.66
N GLY A 54 2.40 11.69 -13.55
CA GLY A 54 2.64 10.30 -13.95
C GLY A 54 3.11 9.45 -12.77
N HIS A 55 4.03 9.96 -11.95
CA HIS A 55 4.57 9.22 -10.81
C HIS A 55 3.52 9.02 -9.71
N LEU A 56 2.70 10.05 -9.39
CA LEU A 56 1.56 9.86 -8.47
C LEU A 56 0.53 8.88 -9.00
N GLN A 57 0.30 8.83 -10.32
CA GLN A 57 -0.59 7.85 -10.93
C GLN A 57 -0.04 6.43 -10.76
N TYR A 58 1.26 6.24 -10.99
CA TYR A 58 1.94 4.96 -10.75
C TYR A 58 1.83 4.54 -9.28
N LEU A 59 2.21 5.42 -8.34
CA LEU A 59 2.16 5.12 -6.91
C LEU A 59 0.73 4.79 -6.44
N ALA A 60 -0.28 5.52 -6.91
CA ALA A 60 -1.67 5.23 -6.57
C ALA A 60 -2.17 3.89 -7.15
N ALA A 61 -1.65 3.48 -8.31
CA ALA A 61 -1.95 2.16 -8.89
C ALA A 61 -1.27 1.05 -8.08
N GLU A 62 0.00 1.24 -7.69
CA GLU A 62 0.72 0.28 -6.87
C GLU A 62 0.08 0.14 -5.48
N ALA A 63 -0.39 1.23 -4.87
CA ALA A 63 -1.09 1.18 -3.58
C ALA A 63 -2.36 0.32 -3.63
N LYS A 64 -3.12 0.45 -4.72
CA LYS A 64 -4.32 -0.36 -4.95
C LYS A 64 -3.98 -1.82 -5.18
N ARG A 65 -2.89 -2.09 -5.89
CA ARG A 65 -2.36 -3.44 -6.09
C ARG A 65 -1.92 -4.05 -4.77
N SER A 66 -1.10 -3.35 -3.97
CA SER A 66 -0.69 -3.80 -2.64
C SER A 66 -1.89 -4.06 -1.72
N LEU A 67 -2.93 -3.22 -1.76
CA LEU A 67 -4.15 -3.47 -1.00
C LEU A 67 -4.86 -4.76 -1.45
N LYS A 68 -4.95 -4.99 -2.76
CA LYS A 68 -5.52 -6.22 -3.31
C LYS A 68 -4.71 -7.43 -2.87
N ASP A 69 -3.38 -7.38 -2.99
CA ASP A 69 -2.47 -8.44 -2.60
C ASP A 69 -2.56 -8.71 -1.08
N PHE A 70 -2.71 -7.65 -0.26
CA PHE A 70 -2.94 -7.78 1.18
C PHE A 70 -4.27 -8.49 1.48
N HIS A 71 -5.34 -8.12 0.77
CA HIS A 71 -6.66 -8.72 0.94
C HIS A 71 -6.68 -10.20 0.55
N GLU A 72 -5.90 -10.59 -0.46
CA GLU A 72 -5.76 -11.97 -0.92
C GLU A 72 -4.76 -12.77 -0.05
N SER A 73 -3.94 -12.09 0.77
CA SER A 73 -3.01 -12.72 1.70
C SER A 73 -3.71 -13.33 2.90
N LEU A 74 -3.18 -14.46 3.38
CA LEU A 74 -3.57 -15.07 4.64
C LEU A 74 -2.57 -14.63 5.71
N PRO A 75 -3.04 -14.15 6.88
CA PRO A 75 -2.14 -13.89 8.00
C PRO A 75 -1.43 -15.19 8.39
N ASP A 76 -0.13 -15.10 8.64
CA ASP A 76 0.60 -16.13 9.38
C ASP A 76 0.56 -15.81 10.88
N SER A 77 1.13 -16.72 11.69
CA SER A 77 1.10 -16.64 13.15
C SER A 77 1.69 -15.35 13.71
N ASP A 78 2.64 -14.77 13.00
CA ASP A 78 3.45 -13.67 13.52
C ASP A 78 2.64 -12.36 13.44
N ILE A 79 1.85 -12.19 12.38
CA ILE A 79 1.06 -10.97 12.15
C ILE A 79 -0.43 -11.10 12.48
N GLU A 80 -0.95 -12.30 12.75
CA GLU A 80 -2.40 -12.57 12.88
C GLU A 80 -3.15 -11.54 13.74
N ALA A 81 -2.60 -11.19 14.90
CA ALA A 81 -3.22 -10.22 15.83
C ALA A 81 -3.18 -8.77 15.32
N LYS A 82 -2.23 -8.42 14.45
CA LYS A 82 -2.02 -7.06 13.90
C LYS A 82 -2.52 -6.92 12.45
N PHE A 83 -2.90 -8.02 11.82
CA PHE A 83 -3.30 -8.07 10.42
C PHE A 83 -4.48 -7.14 10.08
N PRO A 84 -5.53 -7.00 10.91
CA PRO A 84 -6.61 -6.05 10.65
C PRO A 84 -6.15 -4.58 10.67
N ASP A 85 -5.25 -4.23 11.58
CA ASP A 85 -4.70 -2.88 11.70
C ASP A 85 -3.81 -2.56 10.50
N ALA A 86 -2.93 -3.49 10.11
CA ALA A 86 -2.10 -3.39 8.93
C ALA A 86 -2.95 -3.23 7.65
N HIS A 87 -3.99 -4.05 7.48
CA HIS A 87 -4.93 -3.92 6.36
C HIS A 87 -5.58 -2.53 6.31
N THR A 88 -6.01 -2.01 7.46
CA THR A 88 -6.64 -0.68 7.57
C THR A 88 -5.67 0.43 7.19
N LEU A 89 -4.40 0.34 7.58
CA LEU A 89 -3.37 1.30 7.23
C LEU A 89 -3.01 1.25 5.74
N VAL A 90 -2.89 0.07 5.15
CA VAL A 90 -2.65 -0.10 3.71
C VAL A 90 -3.81 0.45 2.88
N HIS A 91 -5.05 0.21 3.31
CA HIS A 91 -6.23 0.80 2.68
C HIS A 91 -6.22 2.34 2.78
N SER A 92 -5.92 2.86 3.97
CA SER A 92 -5.78 4.31 4.19
C SER A 92 -4.71 4.93 3.28
N LEU A 93 -3.58 4.26 3.08
CA LEU A 93 -2.53 4.69 2.15
C LEU A 93 -3.06 4.76 0.71
N ALA A 94 -3.76 3.71 0.25
CA ALA A 94 -4.32 3.68 -1.11
C ALA A 94 -5.33 4.80 -1.38
N LEU A 95 -6.17 5.11 -0.39
CA LEU A 95 -7.10 6.25 -0.46
C LEU A 95 -6.35 7.59 -0.50
N GLN A 96 -5.36 7.77 0.38
CA GLN A 96 -4.59 9.00 0.46
C GLN A 96 -3.80 9.28 -0.82
N LEU A 97 -3.15 8.27 -1.42
CA LEU A 97 -2.44 8.42 -2.69
C LEU A 97 -3.41 8.75 -3.85
N THR A 98 -4.58 8.12 -3.87
CA THR A 98 -5.62 8.42 -4.87
C THR A 98 -6.10 9.88 -4.75
N ALA A 99 -6.33 10.37 -3.54
CA ALA A 99 -6.73 11.76 -3.28
C ALA A 99 -5.62 12.76 -3.64
N THR A 100 -4.38 12.46 -3.24
CA THR A 100 -3.20 13.29 -3.51
C THR A 100 -3.00 13.53 -5.00
N ARG A 101 -3.20 12.49 -5.83
CA ARG A 101 -3.17 12.60 -7.29
C ARG A 101 -4.13 13.67 -7.83
N THR A 102 -5.33 13.78 -7.25
CA THR A 102 -6.33 14.77 -7.69
C THR A 102 -6.05 16.19 -7.20
N ALA A 103 -5.17 16.33 -6.21
CA ALA A 103 -4.86 17.59 -5.53
C ALA A 103 -3.43 18.10 -5.83
N LEU A 104 -2.80 17.66 -6.93
CA LEU A 104 -1.39 17.93 -7.23
C LEU A 104 -1.03 19.43 -7.31
N ASN A 105 -2.01 20.28 -7.66
CA ASN A 105 -1.81 21.73 -7.76
C ASN A 105 -2.22 22.49 -6.48
N ASP A 106 -2.66 21.77 -5.45
CA ASP A 106 -3.06 22.33 -4.17
C ASP A 106 -1.96 22.08 -3.13
N ARG A 107 -1.18 23.12 -2.85
CA ARG A 107 -0.04 23.05 -1.94
C ARG A 107 -0.43 22.68 -0.51
N GLU A 108 -1.60 23.13 -0.03
CA GLU A 108 -2.06 22.81 1.31
C GLU A 108 -2.50 21.35 1.39
N ALA A 109 -3.21 20.86 0.37
CA ALA A 109 -3.57 19.46 0.25
C ALA A 109 -2.32 18.56 0.19
N LEU A 110 -1.27 18.96 -0.54
CA LEU A 110 -0.01 18.20 -0.59
C LEU A 110 0.69 18.16 0.77
N ASN A 111 0.69 19.25 1.54
CA ASN A 111 1.26 19.29 2.89
C ASN A 111 0.51 18.34 3.83
N SER A 112 -0.83 18.40 3.81
CA SER A 112 -1.69 17.53 4.60
C SER A 112 -1.50 16.06 4.23
N ALA A 113 -1.44 15.77 2.92
CA ALA A 113 -1.17 14.43 2.41
C ALA A 113 0.18 13.88 2.90
N GLN A 114 1.25 14.67 2.83
CA GLN A 114 2.56 14.26 3.30
C GLN A 114 2.56 13.91 4.80
N GLN A 115 1.89 14.72 5.62
CA GLN A 115 1.77 14.45 7.07
C GLN A 115 0.97 13.17 7.34
N HIS A 116 -0.12 12.93 6.61
CA HIS A 116 -0.93 11.72 6.76
C HIS A 116 -0.16 10.47 6.32
N ILE A 117 0.53 10.53 5.18
CA ILE A 117 1.34 9.42 4.67
C ILE A 117 2.46 9.07 5.65
N ALA A 118 3.15 10.08 6.21
CA ALA A 118 4.18 9.86 7.21
C ALA A 118 3.64 9.16 8.47
N LYS A 119 2.44 9.55 8.95
CA LYS A 119 1.78 8.87 10.09
C LYS A 119 1.41 7.43 9.77
N ILE A 120 0.91 7.18 8.55
CA ILE A 120 0.59 5.81 8.10
C ILE A 120 1.87 4.97 8.04
N ARG A 121 2.96 5.48 7.45
CA ARG A 121 4.25 4.79 7.40
C ARG A 121 4.76 4.45 8.79
N GLN A 122 4.74 5.41 9.71
CA GLN A 122 5.20 5.19 11.08
C GLN A 122 4.36 4.10 11.78
N ALA A 123 3.04 4.11 11.61
CA ALA A 123 2.18 3.07 12.20
C ALA A 123 2.46 1.67 11.59
N LEU A 124 2.75 1.59 10.29
CA LEU A 124 3.16 0.35 9.63
C LEU A 124 4.54 -0.14 10.16
N GLU A 125 5.49 0.78 10.36
CA GLU A 125 6.81 0.50 10.96
C GLU A 125 6.70 -0.01 12.40
N GLU A 126 5.78 0.56 13.20
CA GLU A 126 5.49 0.12 14.56
C GLU A 126 4.91 -1.29 14.58
N ILE A 127 3.99 -1.61 13.66
CA ILE A 127 3.50 -2.99 13.48
C ILE A 127 4.67 -3.90 13.15
N GLN A 128 5.45 -3.59 12.11
CA GLN A 128 6.56 -4.42 11.65
C GLN A 128 7.63 -4.65 12.73
N SER A 129 7.89 -3.67 13.60
CA SER A 129 8.86 -3.77 14.69
C SER A 129 8.34 -4.58 15.89
N SER A 130 7.04 -4.86 15.93
CA SER A 130 6.37 -5.64 16.98
C SER A 130 6.09 -7.10 16.59
N LEU A 131 6.44 -7.47 15.35
CA LEU A 131 6.45 -8.85 14.84
C LEU A 131 7.77 -9.52 15.23
#